data_AF-A0A8T3N2I0-F1
#
_entry.id   AF-A0A8T3N2I0-F1
#
_cell.length_a   1.000
_cell.length_b   1.000
_cell.length_c   1.000
_cell.angle_alpha   90.00
_cell.angle_beta   90.00
_cell.angle_gamma   90.00
#
_symmetry.space_group_name_H-M   'P 1'
#
loop_
_entity.id
_entity.type
_entity.pdbx_description
1 polymer ?
#
loop_
_entity_poly.entity_id
_entity_poly.type
_entity_poly.pdbx_seq_one_letter_code
_entity_poly.pdbx_strand_id
1 'polypeptide(L)'
;MAEQPPSTPAPIPDGSGGPGGDAEERLPATVPPQTRTADRFTAAPSVKAVAGLTPARSAGIVRQSGAARWVGFLTVVFVSLFVVGYWFYELGAPAGISKPRLAMEIEQQQVTDVERGYNLYEANCARCHGPGGLGPTEPDAPAKAAAGQGYIGPQLNAQEKLFAHLNEQYLRNVLTVGGRYVCGNPKSAMPVWSDQGNPPGPLNYRQIDELIAFLRATSDHEYDVRDGSTNEPVIDPATGKVRTITGWRDPNYKPDPAATPYPDCYIDALTGKGGSAAPGASGAPGASGAPDASADPNAPTVTVTAPTGAATSGFDPTTLEAKAETAFSLVFDNQDAGVPHNVVISDSGNTPVAMGSTDPFPGAAKKTYAVPALKAGTYTFLCQVHPTTMTGTLEVK
;
A
#
# COMPACT_ATOMS: atom_id res chain seq x y z
N MET A 1 24.59 32.25 -19.56
CA MET A 1 25.86 32.98 -19.74
C MET A 1 26.13 33.14 -21.23
N ALA A 2 25.68 34.26 -21.78
CA ALA A 2 26.05 34.92 -23.04
C ALA A 2 24.89 35.89 -23.38
N GLU A 3 24.80 36.99 -22.62
CA GLU A 3 23.85 38.08 -22.86
C GLU A 3 24.33 38.95 -24.02
N GLN A 4 23.48 39.14 -25.02
CA GLN A 4 23.62 40.18 -26.04
C GLN A 4 23.33 41.56 -25.43
N PRO A 5 24.21 42.57 -25.61
CA PRO A 5 23.90 43.93 -25.22
C PRO A 5 23.01 44.64 -26.27
N PRO A 6 22.09 45.54 -25.83
CA PRO A 6 21.21 46.28 -26.71
C PRO A 6 21.92 47.46 -27.41
N SER A 7 21.47 47.76 -28.63
CA SER A 7 21.96 48.81 -29.51
C SER A 7 21.56 50.22 -29.04
N THR A 8 22.56 51.10 -28.94
CA THR A 8 22.43 52.55 -28.76
C THR A 8 22.01 53.26 -30.06
N PRO A 9 21.07 54.21 -30.04
CA PRO A 9 20.78 55.07 -31.19
C PRO A 9 21.77 56.24 -31.30
N ALA A 10 22.04 56.63 -32.55
CA ALA A 10 23.01 57.65 -32.97
C ALA A 10 22.62 59.09 -32.54
N PRO A 11 23.60 60.01 -32.39
CA PRO A 11 23.37 61.38 -31.94
C PRO A 11 22.90 62.31 -33.07
N ILE A 12 22.07 63.29 -32.68
CA ILE A 12 21.62 64.43 -33.49
C ILE A 12 22.76 65.46 -33.54
N PRO A 13 23.14 66.02 -34.69
CA PRO A 13 24.13 67.09 -34.74
C PRO A 13 23.49 68.46 -34.51
N ASP A 14 24.07 69.21 -33.58
CA ASP A 14 23.82 70.63 -33.34
C ASP A 14 24.40 71.48 -34.50
N GLY A 15 23.56 72.36 -35.06
CA GLY A 15 23.94 73.35 -36.07
C GLY A 15 23.71 74.77 -35.57
N SER A 16 24.78 75.42 -35.13
CA SER A 16 24.84 76.83 -34.71
C SER A 16 25.16 77.78 -35.87
N GLY A 17 24.45 78.92 -35.93
CA GLY A 17 24.97 80.25 -36.30
C GLY A 17 25.27 80.59 -37.78
N GLY A 18 24.60 81.64 -38.30
CA GLY A 18 24.81 82.26 -39.64
C GLY A 18 26.13 83.04 -39.80
N PRO A 19 26.30 84.02 -40.73
CA PRO A 19 25.30 84.88 -41.39
C PRO A 19 25.51 85.16 -42.91
N GLY A 20 24.65 85.99 -43.52
CA GLY A 20 24.75 86.52 -44.89
C GLY A 20 23.46 86.19 -45.65
N GLY A 21 22.50 87.10 -45.81
CA GLY A 21 22.66 88.40 -46.44
C GLY A 21 22.38 88.19 -47.91
N ASP A 22 21.11 88.34 -48.32
CA ASP A 22 20.70 88.92 -49.59
C ASP A 22 19.18 89.14 -49.60
N ALA A 23 18.80 90.33 -50.05
CA ALA A 23 17.45 90.83 -50.11
C ALA A 23 16.84 90.46 -51.47
N GLU A 24 15.80 89.63 -51.48
CA GLU A 24 14.96 89.45 -52.66
C GLU A 24 13.50 89.78 -52.31
N GLU A 25 13.18 91.03 -52.64
CA GLU A 25 12.03 91.43 -53.45
C GLU A 25 10.64 90.91 -53.03
N ARG A 26 9.95 91.75 -52.25
CA ARG A 26 8.51 91.67 -52.02
C ARG A 26 7.75 91.92 -53.33
N LEU A 27 7.20 90.86 -53.91
CA LEU A 27 6.06 90.97 -54.81
C LEU A 27 4.82 91.42 -54.02
N PRO A 28 3.98 92.34 -54.53
CA PRO A 28 2.75 92.74 -53.85
C PRO A 28 1.76 91.58 -53.89
N ALA A 29 1.54 90.91 -52.75
CA ALA A 29 0.43 90.00 -52.59
C ALA A 29 -0.88 90.80 -52.66
N THR A 30 -1.61 90.65 -53.76
CA THR A 30 -3.01 91.07 -53.87
C THR A 30 -3.82 90.33 -52.81
N VAL A 31 -4.26 91.04 -51.78
CA VAL A 31 -5.21 90.52 -50.79
C VAL A 31 -6.60 90.53 -51.45
N PRO A 32 -7.22 89.37 -51.75
CA PRO A 32 -8.62 89.38 -52.16
C PRO A 32 -9.49 89.88 -51.00
N PRO A 33 -10.55 90.67 -51.26
CA PRO A 33 -11.41 91.18 -50.21
C PRO A 33 -12.04 90.03 -49.41
N GLN A 34 -12.09 90.23 -48.09
CA GLN A 34 -12.66 89.32 -47.10
C GLN A 34 -14.16 89.14 -47.35
N THR A 35 -14.55 88.11 -48.08
CA THR A 35 -15.95 87.63 -48.14
C THR A 35 -16.04 86.20 -47.65
N ARG A 36 -15.61 85.98 -46.42
CA ARG A 36 -16.29 85.01 -45.55
C ARG A 36 -17.00 85.81 -44.49
N THR A 37 -18.29 86.06 -44.71
CA THR A 37 -19.19 86.19 -43.58
C THR A 37 -19.01 84.89 -42.80
N ALA A 38 -18.42 84.96 -41.60
CA ALA A 38 -18.64 83.90 -40.64
C ALA A 38 -20.15 83.87 -40.47
N ASP A 39 -20.82 82.90 -41.08
CA ASP A 39 -22.14 82.52 -40.64
C ASP A 39 -21.96 82.22 -39.17
N ARG A 40 -22.37 83.18 -38.33
CA ARG A 40 -22.64 82.88 -36.94
C ARG A 40 -23.69 81.80 -37.04
N PHE A 41 -23.29 80.56 -36.79
CA PHE A 41 -24.22 79.47 -36.52
C PHE A 41 -24.97 79.85 -35.24
N THR A 42 -25.95 80.74 -35.34
CA THR A 42 -27.01 80.89 -34.37
C THR A 42 -27.96 79.75 -34.65
N ALA A 43 -27.62 78.57 -34.13
CA ALA A 43 -28.60 77.51 -34.01
C ALA A 43 -29.80 78.05 -33.22
N ALA A 44 -31.02 77.78 -33.69
CA ALA A 44 -32.24 78.11 -32.95
C ALA A 44 -32.16 77.53 -31.53
N PRO A 45 -32.78 78.16 -30.50
CA PRO A 45 -32.70 77.69 -29.11
C PRO A 45 -33.14 76.24 -28.93
N SER A 46 -33.91 75.70 -29.88
CA SER A 46 -34.39 74.32 -29.92
C SER A 46 -33.33 73.27 -30.28
N VAL A 47 -32.12 73.66 -30.74
CA VAL A 47 -31.00 72.70 -30.93
C VAL A 47 -30.19 72.51 -29.63
N LYS A 48 -30.48 73.29 -28.57
CA LYS A 48 -30.08 72.97 -27.20
C LYS A 48 -31.05 72.02 -26.50
N ALA A 49 -32.02 71.45 -27.21
CA ALA A 49 -32.76 70.30 -26.72
C ALA A 49 -31.84 69.08 -26.80
N VAL A 50 -31.02 68.91 -25.77
CA VAL A 50 -30.33 67.66 -25.45
C VAL A 50 -31.42 66.58 -25.52
N ALA A 51 -31.44 65.77 -26.59
CA ALA A 51 -32.53 64.89 -26.96
C ALA A 51 -33.06 64.06 -25.76
N GLY A 52 -34.04 64.58 -25.02
CA GLY A 52 -34.57 63.98 -23.80
C GLY A 52 -33.58 63.75 -22.65
N LEU A 53 -32.43 64.45 -22.59
CA LEU A 53 -31.40 64.29 -21.56
C LEU A 53 -31.56 65.38 -20.48
N THR A 54 -32.47 65.15 -19.54
CA THR A 54 -32.58 65.97 -18.31
C THR A 54 -31.34 65.77 -17.42
N PRO A 55 -30.97 66.72 -16.53
CA PRO A 55 -29.86 66.53 -15.59
C PRO A 55 -29.96 65.21 -14.79
N ALA A 56 -31.18 64.81 -14.44
CA ALA A 56 -31.45 63.53 -13.79
C ALA A 56 -31.17 62.31 -14.70
N ARG A 57 -31.58 62.35 -15.99
CA ARG A 57 -31.24 61.29 -16.96
C ARG A 57 -29.75 61.23 -17.25
N SER A 58 -29.09 62.38 -17.40
CA SER A 58 -27.64 62.47 -17.59
C SER A 58 -26.88 61.89 -16.40
N ALA A 59 -27.28 62.23 -15.17
CA ALA A 59 -26.73 61.63 -13.95
C ALA A 59 -26.99 60.12 -13.86
N GLY A 60 -28.17 59.66 -14.31
CA GLY A 60 -28.52 58.25 -14.43
C GLY A 60 -27.60 57.48 -15.38
N ILE A 61 -27.33 58.03 -16.57
CA ILE A 61 -26.41 57.43 -17.56
C ILE A 61 -24.97 57.40 -17.05
N VAL A 62 -24.51 58.46 -16.37
CA VAL A 62 -23.17 58.49 -15.74
C VAL A 62 -23.06 57.46 -14.63
N ARG A 63 -24.09 57.31 -13.79
CA ARG A 63 -24.14 56.27 -12.75
C ARG A 63 -24.21 54.87 -13.34
N GLN A 64 -25.01 54.64 -14.38
CA GLN A 64 -25.13 53.36 -15.05
C GLN A 64 -23.83 52.95 -15.75
N SER A 65 -23.15 53.90 -16.41
CA SER A 65 -21.83 53.66 -17.01
C SER A 65 -20.72 53.49 -15.96
N GLY A 66 -20.78 54.21 -14.84
CA GLY A 66 -19.90 54.00 -13.68
C GLY A 66 -20.11 52.62 -13.04
N ALA A 67 -21.36 52.22 -12.81
CA ALA A 67 -21.72 50.91 -12.28
C ALA A 67 -21.32 49.78 -13.24
N ALA A 68 -21.55 49.93 -14.55
CA ALA A 68 -21.13 48.94 -15.55
C ALA A 68 -19.61 48.78 -15.60
N ARG A 69 -18.84 49.87 -15.48
CA ARG A 69 -17.36 49.83 -15.37
C ARG A 69 -16.91 49.13 -14.08
N TRP A 70 -17.57 49.39 -12.96
CA TRP A 70 -17.29 48.72 -11.69
C TRP A 70 -17.62 47.23 -11.74
N VAL A 71 -18.74 46.84 -12.35
CA VAL A 71 -19.09 45.43 -12.56
C VAL A 71 -18.03 44.74 -13.43
N GLY A 72 -17.61 45.37 -14.54
CA GLY A 72 -16.52 44.86 -15.38
C GLY A 72 -15.20 44.71 -14.62
N PHE A 73 -14.80 45.74 -13.87
CA PHE A 73 -13.60 45.72 -13.05
C PHE A 73 -13.63 44.61 -11.99
N LEU A 74 -14.72 44.51 -11.21
CA LEU A 74 -14.87 43.49 -10.17
C LEU A 74 -14.91 42.08 -10.76
N THR A 75 -15.51 41.91 -11.94
CA THR A 75 -15.51 40.62 -12.64
C THR A 75 -14.11 40.22 -13.06
N VAL A 76 -13.34 41.14 -13.66
CA VAL A 76 -11.94 40.88 -14.03
C VAL A 76 -11.11 40.57 -12.80
N VAL A 77 -11.23 41.35 -11.71
CA VAL A 77 -10.51 41.10 -10.46
C VAL A 77 -10.87 39.74 -9.88
N PHE A 78 -12.16 39.39 -9.82
CA PHE A 78 -12.61 38.08 -9.33
C PHE A 78 -12.03 36.94 -10.17
N VAL A 79 -12.13 37.01 -11.50
CA VAL A 79 -11.59 35.99 -12.41
C VAL A 79 -10.07 35.90 -12.27
N SER A 80 -9.36 37.03 -12.21
CA SER A 80 -7.91 37.03 -12.01
C SER A 80 -7.50 36.40 -10.69
N LEU A 81 -8.17 36.75 -9.58
CA LEU A 81 -7.90 36.15 -8.27
C LEU A 81 -8.28 34.66 -8.24
N PHE A 82 -9.38 34.27 -8.87
CA PHE A 82 -9.79 32.88 -8.99
C PHE A 82 -8.78 32.06 -9.80
N VAL A 83 -8.32 32.55 -10.95
CA VAL A 83 -7.32 31.86 -11.78
C VAL A 83 -6.01 31.69 -11.01
N VAL A 84 -5.54 32.73 -10.32
CA VAL A 84 -4.32 32.64 -9.49
C VAL A 84 -4.51 31.67 -8.32
N GLY A 85 -5.63 31.75 -7.61
CA GLY A 85 -5.96 30.83 -6.52
C GLY A 85 -6.09 29.38 -6.98
N TYR A 86 -6.73 29.15 -8.14
CA TYR A 86 -6.84 27.83 -8.77
C TYR A 86 -5.48 27.30 -9.20
N TRP A 87 -4.58 28.15 -9.70
CA TRP A 87 -3.21 27.77 -10.01
C TRP A 87 -2.46 27.27 -8.76
N PHE A 88 -2.63 27.94 -7.62
CA PHE A 88 -2.06 27.45 -6.35
C PHE A 88 -2.75 26.19 -5.81
N TYR A 89 -4.04 26.00 -6.10
CA TYR A 89 -4.74 24.75 -5.79
C TYR A 89 -4.21 23.58 -6.62
N GLU A 90 -3.97 23.77 -7.92
CA GLU A 90 -3.45 22.72 -8.81
C GLU A 90 -1.96 22.44 -8.55
N LEU A 91 -1.12 23.47 -8.43
CA LEU A 91 0.34 23.32 -8.36
C LEU A 91 0.93 23.38 -6.95
N GLY A 92 0.11 23.66 -5.94
CA GLY A 92 0.59 23.96 -4.60
C GLY A 92 1.00 25.43 -4.46
N ALA A 93 0.84 25.95 -3.24
CA ALA A 93 1.25 27.30 -2.91
C ALA A 93 2.78 27.40 -2.81
N PRO A 94 3.38 28.54 -3.22
CA PRO A 94 4.82 28.75 -3.14
C PRO A 94 5.32 28.63 -1.70
N ALA A 95 6.62 28.31 -1.57
CA ALA A 95 7.28 28.01 -0.29
C ALA A 95 6.77 26.73 0.42
N GLY A 96 6.11 25.80 -0.30
CA GLY A 96 5.75 24.48 0.22
C GLY A 96 4.58 24.49 1.21
N ILE A 97 3.76 25.54 1.19
CA ILE A 97 2.62 25.71 2.11
C ILE A 97 1.51 24.69 1.80
N SER A 98 1.36 24.27 0.54
CA SER A 98 0.46 23.19 0.16
C SER A 98 1.06 22.28 -0.90
N LYS A 99 0.65 21.00 -0.89
CA LYS A 99 1.00 20.03 -1.93
C LYS A 99 0.13 20.27 -3.18
N PRO A 100 0.65 20.00 -4.39
CA PRO A 100 -0.15 19.99 -5.61
C PRO A 100 -1.31 18.99 -5.49
N ARG A 101 -2.49 19.34 -6.01
CA ARG A 101 -3.67 18.46 -5.96
C ARG A 101 -3.41 17.11 -6.61
N LEU A 102 -2.72 17.08 -7.76
CA LEU A 102 -2.39 15.81 -8.43
C LEU A 102 -1.51 14.92 -7.55
N ALA A 103 -0.57 15.49 -6.80
CA ALA A 103 0.28 14.73 -5.89
C ALA A 103 -0.53 14.17 -4.71
N MET A 104 -1.45 14.94 -4.15
CA MET A 104 -2.39 14.49 -3.11
C MET A 104 -3.26 13.32 -3.59
N GLU A 105 -3.80 13.41 -4.81
CA GLU A 105 -4.62 12.36 -5.41
C GLU A 105 -3.81 11.08 -5.65
N ILE A 106 -2.56 11.21 -6.13
CA ILE A 106 -1.66 10.06 -6.32
C ILE A 106 -1.36 9.39 -4.97
N GLU A 107 -1.11 10.15 -3.91
CA GLU A 107 -0.86 9.64 -2.56
C GLU A 107 -2.10 8.88 -2.04
N GLN A 108 -3.31 9.41 -2.25
CA GLN A 108 -4.56 8.72 -1.90
C GLN A 108 -4.80 7.44 -2.70
N GLN A 109 -4.46 7.46 -4.00
CA GLN A 109 -4.54 6.26 -4.85
C GLN A 109 -3.57 5.19 -4.37
N GLN A 110 -2.34 5.57 -3.98
CA GLN A 110 -1.36 4.63 -3.42
C GLN A 110 -1.86 4.00 -2.11
N VAL A 111 -2.46 4.79 -1.21
CA VAL A 111 -3.07 4.26 0.03
C VAL A 111 -4.17 3.25 -0.31
N THR A 112 -5.07 3.61 -1.24
CA THR A 112 -6.16 2.74 -1.67
C THR A 112 -5.63 1.43 -2.28
N ASP A 113 -4.57 1.50 -3.08
CA ASP A 113 -3.96 0.34 -3.72
C ASP A 113 -3.31 -0.60 -2.72
N VAL A 114 -2.68 -0.06 -1.67
CA VAL A 114 -2.12 -0.85 -0.56
C VAL A 114 -3.23 -1.54 0.24
N GLU A 115 -4.30 -0.83 0.59
CA GLU A 115 -5.43 -1.39 1.35
C GLU A 115 -6.10 -2.55 0.60
N ARG A 116 -6.30 -2.40 -0.72
CA ARG A 116 -6.84 -3.48 -1.57
C ARG A 116 -5.85 -4.62 -1.75
N GLY A 117 -4.58 -4.30 -1.93
CA GLY A 117 -3.49 -5.27 -2.04
C GLY A 117 -3.38 -6.17 -0.81
N TYR A 118 -3.58 -5.62 0.39
CA TYR A 118 -3.63 -6.39 1.62
C TYR A 118 -4.77 -7.41 1.62
N ASN A 119 -5.97 -7.01 1.20
CA ASN A 119 -7.11 -7.93 1.11
C ASN A 119 -6.85 -9.07 0.12
N LEU A 120 -6.23 -8.76 -1.02
CA LEU A 120 -5.80 -9.77 -1.98
C LEU A 120 -4.79 -10.75 -1.35
N TYR A 121 -3.83 -10.21 -0.59
CA TYR A 121 -2.81 -11.00 0.09
C TYR A 121 -3.41 -11.95 1.13
N GLU A 122 -4.27 -11.46 2.02
CA GLU A 122 -4.89 -12.26 3.07
C GLU A 122 -5.82 -13.34 2.49
N ALA A 123 -6.57 -13.01 1.43
CA ALA A 123 -7.45 -13.97 0.77
C ALA A 123 -6.70 -15.07 0.01
N ASN A 124 -5.49 -14.77 -0.50
CA ASN A 124 -4.84 -15.62 -1.51
C ASN A 124 -3.44 -16.14 -1.18
N CYS A 125 -2.64 -15.32 -0.52
CA CYS A 125 -1.19 -15.53 -0.37
C CYS A 125 -0.84 -15.99 1.04
N ALA A 126 -1.52 -15.45 2.06
CA ALA A 126 -1.26 -15.74 3.47
C ALA A 126 -1.36 -17.24 3.81
N ARG A 127 -2.18 -18.01 3.08
CA ARG A 127 -2.28 -19.47 3.24
C ARG A 127 -0.95 -20.21 3.06
N CYS A 128 -0.05 -19.70 2.22
CA CYS A 128 1.25 -20.33 1.95
C CYS A 128 2.41 -19.50 2.50
N HIS A 129 2.29 -18.17 2.50
CA HIS A 129 3.34 -17.24 2.92
C HIS A 129 3.17 -16.73 4.36
N GLY A 130 2.16 -17.22 5.09
CA GLY A 130 1.85 -16.82 6.45
C GLY A 130 1.13 -15.47 6.57
N PRO A 131 0.37 -15.23 7.66
CA PRO A 131 -0.19 -13.91 7.96
C PRO A 131 0.92 -12.85 7.93
N GLY A 132 0.70 -11.72 7.25
CA GLY A 132 1.69 -10.65 7.17
C GLY A 132 3.03 -11.03 6.54
N GLY A 133 3.11 -12.09 5.72
CA GLY A 133 4.32 -12.42 4.97
C GLY A 133 5.38 -13.16 5.77
N LEU A 134 5.02 -13.81 6.88
CA LEU A 134 5.97 -14.41 7.81
C LEU A 134 6.72 -15.65 7.29
N GLY A 135 6.14 -16.41 6.36
CA GLY A 135 6.71 -17.66 5.83
C GLY A 135 7.05 -18.70 6.90
N PRO A 136 7.68 -19.84 6.53
CA PRO A 136 8.37 -20.67 7.51
C PRO A 136 9.57 -19.89 8.02
N THR A 137 9.90 -20.05 9.31
CA THR A 137 11.00 -19.34 9.98
C THR A 137 12.27 -19.27 9.14
N GLU A 138 12.60 -18.07 8.68
CA GLU A 138 13.94 -17.72 8.19
C GLU A 138 14.79 -17.20 9.37
N PRO A 139 16.13 -17.36 9.35
CA PRO A 139 17.02 -17.02 10.47
C PRO A 139 16.98 -15.54 10.91
N ASP A 140 16.43 -14.65 10.09
CA ASP A 140 16.42 -13.19 10.21
C ASP A 140 15.03 -12.59 10.53
N ALA A 141 13.99 -13.41 10.72
CA ALA A 141 12.69 -12.93 11.17
C ALA A 141 12.80 -12.31 12.59
N PRO A 142 12.32 -11.08 12.83
CA PRO A 142 12.40 -10.46 14.16
C PRO A 142 11.68 -11.35 15.18
N ALA A 143 12.47 -11.87 16.12
CA ALA A 143 12.11 -12.67 17.29
C ALA A 143 10.80 -13.48 17.19
N LYS A 144 10.92 -14.77 16.86
CA LYS A 144 9.89 -15.79 17.08
C LYS A 144 8.58 -15.63 16.29
N ALA A 145 8.60 -15.06 15.09
CA ALA A 145 7.44 -15.17 14.23
C ALA A 145 7.37 -16.59 13.61
N ALA A 146 6.47 -17.42 14.13
CA ALA A 146 5.97 -18.67 13.54
C ALA A 146 6.97 -19.84 13.33
N ALA A 147 7.84 -20.13 14.30
CA ALA A 147 8.55 -21.42 14.33
C ALA A 147 7.52 -22.57 14.43
N GLY A 148 7.31 -23.32 13.34
CA GLY A 148 6.45 -24.51 13.30
C GLY A 148 5.04 -24.35 12.74
N GLN A 149 4.72 -23.31 11.96
CA GLN A 149 3.36 -23.12 11.39
C GLN A 149 3.15 -23.67 9.96
N GLY A 150 4.07 -24.49 9.43
CA GLY A 150 3.84 -25.27 8.20
C GLY A 150 3.65 -24.48 6.90
N TYR A 151 3.96 -23.18 6.89
CA TYR A 151 3.95 -22.36 5.67
C TYR A 151 4.98 -22.90 4.67
N ILE A 152 4.53 -23.15 3.44
CA ILE A 152 5.39 -23.70 2.36
C ILE A 152 6.06 -22.63 1.50
N GLY A 153 5.56 -21.39 1.58
CA GLY A 153 6.04 -20.25 0.82
C GLY A 153 7.00 -19.41 1.65
N PRO A 154 8.06 -18.85 1.04
CA PRO A 154 9.07 -18.06 1.74
C PRO A 154 8.51 -16.84 2.47
N GLN A 155 9.21 -16.44 3.53
CA GLN A 155 8.98 -15.17 4.18
C GLN A 155 9.12 -14.04 3.16
N LEU A 156 8.14 -13.16 3.12
CA LEU A 156 8.06 -12.00 2.22
C LEU A 156 8.35 -10.69 2.94
N ASN A 157 8.22 -10.64 4.26
CA ASN A 157 8.40 -9.41 5.05
C ASN A 157 9.82 -9.24 5.64
N ALA A 158 10.78 -10.07 5.22
CA ALA A 158 12.18 -9.92 5.63
C ALA A 158 12.81 -8.70 4.93
N GLN A 159 13.47 -7.82 5.71
CA GLN A 159 13.97 -6.55 5.19
C GLN A 159 15.02 -6.72 4.10
N GLU A 160 15.92 -7.69 4.24
CA GLU A 160 16.94 -7.97 3.22
C GLU A 160 16.31 -8.41 1.89
N LYS A 161 15.25 -9.23 1.94
CA LYS A 161 14.48 -9.63 0.75
C LYS A 161 13.77 -8.42 0.14
N LEU A 162 13.11 -7.61 0.96
CA LEU A 162 12.41 -6.39 0.53
C LEU A 162 13.34 -5.35 -0.10
N PHE A 163 14.58 -5.29 0.38
CA PHE A 163 15.60 -4.37 -0.12
C PHE A 163 16.23 -4.87 -1.43
N ALA A 164 16.66 -6.13 -1.48
CA ALA A 164 17.50 -6.65 -2.57
C ALA A 164 16.72 -7.35 -3.69
N HIS A 165 15.66 -8.10 -3.38
CA HIS A 165 15.03 -9.05 -4.33
C HIS A 165 13.57 -8.76 -4.65
N LEU A 166 12.76 -8.38 -3.67
CA LEU A 166 11.31 -8.14 -3.83
C LEU A 166 11.03 -6.74 -4.39
N ASN A 167 11.70 -6.40 -5.49
CA ASN A 167 11.37 -5.23 -6.29
C ASN A 167 10.12 -5.49 -7.15
N GLU A 168 9.49 -4.42 -7.64
CA GLU A 168 8.23 -4.51 -8.39
C GLU A 168 8.33 -5.38 -9.64
N GLN A 169 9.42 -5.27 -10.40
CA GLN A 169 9.57 -6.03 -11.63
C GLN A 169 9.71 -7.53 -11.33
N TYR A 170 10.48 -7.88 -10.30
CA TYR A 170 10.62 -9.25 -9.83
C TYR A 170 9.28 -9.82 -9.38
N LEU A 171 8.55 -9.10 -8.52
CA LEU A 171 7.23 -9.51 -8.03
C LEU A 171 6.24 -9.70 -9.18
N ARG A 172 6.20 -8.78 -10.14
CA ARG A 172 5.35 -8.88 -11.33
C ARG A 172 5.66 -10.12 -12.16
N ASN A 173 6.94 -10.43 -12.35
CA ASN A 173 7.36 -11.63 -13.07
C ASN A 173 6.98 -12.91 -12.30
N VAL A 174 7.21 -12.95 -10.99
CA VAL A 174 6.81 -14.08 -10.13
C VAL A 174 5.30 -14.30 -10.17
N LEU A 175 4.49 -13.24 -10.11
CA LEU A 175 3.03 -13.37 -10.17
C LEU A 175 2.52 -13.78 -11.57
N THR A 176 3.25 -13.43 -12.63
CA THR A 176 2.90 -13.77 -14.02
C THR A 176 3.31 -15.19 -14.41
N VAL A 177 4.46 -15.64 -13.92
CA VAL A 177 5.04 -16.94 -14.28
C VAL A 177 4.74 -17.99 -13.20
N GLY A 178 4.34 -17.57 -12.00
CA GLY A 178 4.23 -18.40 -10.81
C GLY A 178 5.59 -18.63 -10.15
N GLY A 179 5.61 -19.38 -9.04
CA GLY A 179 6.85 -19.60 -8.29
C GLY A 179 7.88 -20.46 -9.02
N ARG A 180 7.56 -20.97 -10.22
CA ARG A 180 8.57 -21.57 -11.11
C ARG A 180 9.65 -20.57 -11.55
N TYR A 181 9.34 -19.27 -11.52
CA TYR A 181 10.32 -18.22 -11.75
C TYR A 181 11.30 -18.09 -10.57
N VAL A 182 10.81 -18.31 -9.35
CA VAL A 182 11.62 -18.24 -8.13
C VAL A 182 12.65 -19.38 -8.17
N CYS A 183 13.93 -19.02 -8.16
CA CYS A 183 15.05 -19.96 -8.27
C CYS A 183 14.98 -20.92 -9.47
N GLY A 184 14.16 -20.64 -10.49
CA GLY A 184 13.90 -21.59 -11.56
C GLY A 184 13.31 -22.93 -11.10
N ASN A 185 12.52 -22.97 -10.01
CA ASN A 185 11.98 -24.22 -9.45
C ASN A 185 10.77 -24.76 -10.25
N PRO A 186 10.92 -25.73 -11.17
CA PRO A 186 9.80 -26.20 -11.99
C PRO A 186 8.71 -26.91 -11.19
N LYS A 187 8.98 -27.31 -9.94
CA LYS A 187 8.05 -27.99 -9.04
C LYS A 187 7.45 -27.06 -7.98
N SER A 188 7.57 -25.75 -8.17
CA SER A 188 7.00 -24.77 -7.24
C SER A 188 5.49 -24.99 -7.05
N ALA A 189 5.07 -24.98 -5.79
CA ALA A 189 3.66 -25.02 -5.41
C ALA A 189 2.93 -23.68 -5.64
N MET A 190 3.66 -22.57 -5.75
CA MET A 190 3.06 -21.27 -6.03
C MET A 190 2.55 -21.24 -7.48
N PRO A 191 1.23 -21.10 -7.70
CA PRO A 191 0.63 -21.10 -9.03
C PRO A 191 0.89 -19.78 -9.76
N VAL A 192 0.46 -19.72 -11.01
CA VAL A 192 0.36 -18.47 -11.78
C VAL A 192 -0.83 -17.66 -11.24
N TRP A 193 -0.62 -16.38 -10.97
CA TRP A 193 -1.65 -15.49 -10.43
C TRP A 193 -2.22 -14.52 -11.46
N SER A 194 -1.38 -14.02 -12.37
CA SER A 194 -1.78 -13.11 -13.44
C SER A 194 -2.67 -13.79 -14.47
N ASP A 195 -3.74 -13.12 -14.89
CA ASP A 195 -4.59 -13.50 -16.02
C ASP A 195 -3.84 -13.53 -17.36
N GLN A 196 -2.71 -12.85 -17.47
CA GLN A 196 -1.81 -12.88 -18.62
C GLN A 196 -0.79 -14.03 -18.58
N GLY A 197 -0.76 -14.79 -17.49
CA GLY A 197 0.15 -15.91 -17.32
C GLY A 197 -0.28 -17.17 -18.08
N ASN A 198 0.55 -18.22 -17.99
CA ASN A 198 0.25 -19.51 -18.63
C ASN A 198 0.50 -20.69 -17.67
N PRO A 199 -0.56 -21.42 -17.26
CA PRO A 199 -1.98 -21.14 -17.52
C PRO A 199 -2.43 -19.82 -16.87
N PRO A 200 -3.50 -19.15 -17.37
CA PRO A 200 -3.95 -17.88 -16.82
C PRO A 200 -4.43 -18.04 -15.38
N GLY A 201 -3.99 -17.12 -14.52
CA GLY A 201 -4.39 -17.04 -13.11
C GLY A 201 -5.64 -16.18 -12.89
N PRO A 202 -6.10 -16.05 -11.63
CA PRO A 202 -7.36 -15.40 -11.30
C PRO A 202 -7.29 -13.86 -11.19
N LEU A 203 -6.10 -13.26 -11.17
CA LEU A 203 -5.93 -11.82 -10.91
C LEU A 203 -5.69 -11.03 -12.19
N ASN A 204 -6.44 -9.96 -12.39
CA ASN A 204 -6.22 -9.03 -13.49
C ASN A 204 -5.02 -8.10 -13.23
N TYR A 205 -4.59 -7.37 -14.25
CA TYR A 205 -3.42 -6.48 -14.15
C TYR A 205 -3.52 -5.46 -12.99
N ARG A 206 -4.71 -4.92 -12.70
CA ARG A 206 -4.90 -3.94 -11.62
C ARG A 206 -4.74 -4.59 -10.25
N GLN A 207 -5.28 -5.79 -10.06
CA GLN A 207 -5.13 -6.55 -8.82
C GLN A 207 -3.67 -6.98 -8.59
N ILE A 208 -2.93 -7.27 -9.66
CA ILE A 208 -1.48 -7.51 -9.58
C ILE A 208 -0.75 -6.25 -9.10
N ASP A 209 -1.09 -5.07 -9.63
CA ASP A 209 -0.51 -3.80 -9.20
C ASP A 209 -0.82 -3.48 -7.73
N GLU A 210 -2.08 -3.64 -7.31
CA GLU A 210 -2.53 -3.46 -5.92
C GLU A 210 -1.78 -4.39 -4.97
N LEU A 211 -1.65 -5.68 -5.33
CA LEU A 211 -0.89 -6.65 -4.53
C LEU A 211 0.59 -6.26 -4.42
N ILE A 212 1.22 -5.84 -5.52
CA ILE A 212 2.61 -5.38 -5.51
C ILE A 212 2.76 -4.10 -4.67
N ALA A 213 1.80 -3.18 -4.74
CA ALA A 213 1.79 -1.96 -3.93
C ALA A 213 1.80 -2.32 -2.43
N PHE A 214 0.98 -3.29 -2.00
CA PHE A 214 0.99 -3.77 -0.62
C PHE A 214 2.29 -4.47 -0.23
N LEU A 215 2.79 -5.42 -1.03
CA LEU A 215 4.06 -6.13 -0.75
C LEU A 215 5.26 -5.17 -0.65
N ARG A 216 5.13 -3.98 -1.25
CA ARG A 216 6.12 -2.91 -1.23
C ARG A 216 5.67 -1.70 -0.40
N ALA A 217 4.64 -1.82 0.42
CA ALA A 217 4.24 -0.73 1.31
C ALA A 217 5.31 -0.53 2.39
N THR A 218 5.52 0.72 2.79
CA THR A 218 6.48 1.05 3.85
C THR A 218 5.84 0.97 5.23
N SER A 219 6.65 0.68 6.24
CA SER A 219 6.20 0.51 7.63
C SER A 219 5.94 1.83 8.37
N ASP A 220 6.24 2.98 7.77
CA ASP A 220 6.00 4.32 8.31
C ASP A 220 4.59 4.87 8.06
N HIS A 221 3.76 4.12 7.32
CA HIS A 221 2.37 4.46 7.04
C HIS A 221 1.42 3.40 7.61
N GLU A 222 0.32 3.87 8.21
CA GLU A 222 -0.82 3.04 8.61
C GLU A 222 -1.88 3.05 7.51
N TYR A 223 -2.49 1.90 7.27
CA TYR A 223 -3.52 1.66 6.25
C TYR A 223 -4.72 0.99 6.90
N ASP A 224 -5.93 1.29 6.41
CA ASP A 224 -7.15 0.70 6.93
C ASP A 224 -7.34 -0.73 6.39
N VAL A 225 -7.66 -1.67 7.27
CA VAL A 225 -8.12 -3.00 6.87
C VAL A 225 -9.54 -2.86 6.34
N ARG A 226 -9.77 -3.25 5.08
CA ARG A 226 -11.10 -3.20 4.46
C ARG A 226 -11.73 -4.57 4.36
N ASP A 227 -13.06 -4.63 4.44
CA ASP A 227 -13.80 -5.86 4.17
C ASP A 227 -13.69 -6.23 2.69
N GLY A 228 -13.41 -7.50 2.40
CA GLY A 228 -13.19 -7.97 1.02
C GLY A 228 -14.45 -7.96 0.13
N SER A 229 -15.64 -7.82 0.71
CA SER A 229 -16.92 -7.80 0.00
C SER A 229 -17.53 -6.39 -0.12
N THR A 230 -17.45 -5.59 0.94
CA THR A 230 -18.05 -4.24 0.97
C THR A 230 -17.05 -3.12 0.71
N ASN A 231 -15.74 -3.39 0.77
CA ASN A 231 -14.67 -2.39 0.75
C ASN A 231 -14.79 -1.32 1.86
N GLU A 232 -15.57 -1.59 2.90
CA GLU A 232 -15.70 -0.71 4.05
C GLU A 232 -14.60 -1.01 5.08
N PRO A 233 -14.12 -0.01 5.84
CA PRO A 233 -13.16 -0.24 6.90
C PRO A 233 -13.71 -1.21 7.95
N VAL A 234 -12.92 -2.24 8.29
CA VAL A 234 -13.30 -3.23 9.29
C VAL A 234 -13.16 -2.60 10.68
N ILE A 235 -14.28 -2.53 11.40
CA ILE A 235 -14.31 -2.04 12.78
C ILE A 235 -14.06 -3.21 13.72
N ASP A 236 -13.09 -3.06 14.61
CA ASP A 236 -12.85 -4.01 15.69
C ASP A 236 -14.01 -3.96 16.70
N PRO A 237 -14.75 -5.07 16.90
CA PRO A 237 -15.90 -5.10 17.80
C PRO A 237 -15.53 -4.88 19.27
N ALA A 238 -14.27 -5.13 19.66
CA ALA A 238 -13.81 -4.94 21.05
C ALA A 238 -13.45 -3.48 21.34
N THR A 239 -12.91 -2.75 20.35
CA THR A 239 -12.41 -1.38 20.55
C THR A 239 -13.27 -0.30 19.90
N GLY A 240 -14.15 -0.67 18.97
CA GLY A 240 -14.97 0.25 18.18
C GLY A 240 -14.16 1.12 17.21
N LYS A 241 -12.88 0.78 16.98
CA LYS A 241 -11.97 1.51 16.09
C LYS A 241 -11.77 0.76 14.78
N VAL A 242 -11.41 1.50 13.74
CA VAL A 242 -10.97 0.92 12.46
C VAL A 242 -9.71 0.10 12.70
N ARG A 243 -9.69 -1.13 12.21
CA ARG A 243 -8.50 -1.98 12.22
C ARG A 243 -7.51 -1.45 11.21
N THR A 244 -6.27 -1.26 11.63
CA THR A 244 -5.19 -0.78 10.77
C THR A 244 -4.06 -1.81 10.66
N ILE A 245 -3.26 -1.65 9.61
CA ILE A 245 -2.00 -2.38 9.38
C ILE A 245 -0.91 -1.41 8.96
N THR A 246 0.33 -1.83 9.06
CA THR A 246 1.48 -1.11 8.50
C THR A 246 2.06 -1.90 7.33
N GLY A 247 2.72 -1.21 6.39
CA GLY A 247 3.53 -1.88 5.37
C GLY A 247 4.73 -2.61 5.99
N TRP A 248 5.42 -3.40 5.17
CA TRP A 248 6.52 -4.23 5.66
C TRP A 248 7.89 -3.57 5.49
N ARG A 249 8.10 -2.76 4.44
CA ARG A 249 9.43 -2.22 4.14
C ARG A 249 9.79 -1.08 5.09
N ASP A 250 10.88 -1.21 5.81
CA ASP A 250 11.46 -0.08 6.54
C ASP A 250 12.14 0.88 5.53
N PRO A 251 11.68 2.13 5.38
CA PRO A 251 12.29 3.10 4.47
C PRO A 251 13.72 3.49 4.87
N ASN A 252 14.10 3.26 6.13
CA ASN A 252 15.42 3.57 6.66
C ASN A 252 16.34 2.34 6.70
N TYR A 253 15.89 1.19 6.19
CA TYR A 253 16.68 -0.02 6.18
C TYR A 253 17.99 0.16 5.41
N LYS A 254 19.09 -0.25 6.02
CA LYS A 254 20.41 -0.34 5.39
C LYS A 254 21.03 -1.68 5.75
N PRO A 255 21.42 -2.50 4.76
CA PRO A 255 22.14 -3.73 5.06
C PRO A 255 23.45 -3.37 5.77
N ASP A 256 23.89 -4.24 6.67
CA ASP A 256 25.20 -4.11 7.31
C ASP A 256 26.29 -4.07 6.21
N PRO A 257 27.23 -3.11 6.21
CA PRO A 257 28.32 -3.08 5.23
C PRO A 257 29.14 -4.38 5.16
N ALA A 258 29.13 -5.20 6.21
CA ALA A 258 29.78 -6.51 6.28
C ALA A 258 28.84 -7.69 5.93
N ALA A 259 27.55 -7.45 5.67
CA ALA A 259 26.63 -8.50 5.25
C ALA A 259 26.99 -9.02 3.86
N THR A 260 26.98 -10.35 3.71
CA THR A 260 27.02 -10.96 2.39
C THR A 260 25.74 -10.61 1.62
N PRO A 261 25.81 -10.29 0.32
CA PRO A 261 24.63 -10.02 -0.50
C PRO A 261 23.59 -11.14 -0.35
N TYR A 262 22.31 -10.75 -0.29
CA TYR A 262 21.23 -11.73 -0.24
C TYR A 262 21.26 -12.61 -1.50
N PRO A 263 21.27 -13.95 -1.37
CA PRO A 263 21.50 -14.83 -2.52
C PRO A 263 20.37 -14.75 -3.55
N ASP A 264 20.73 -14.90 -4.84
CA ASP A 264 19.79 -14.93 -5.97
C ASP A 264 18.74 -16.06 -5.84
N CYS A 265 19.10 -17.12 -5.11
CA CYS A 265 18.17 -18.17 -4.73
C CYS A 265 18.16 -18.38 -3.21
N TYR A 266 16.98 -18.26 -2.61
CA TYR A 266 16.76 -18.35 -1.17
C TYR A 266 16.06 -19.63 -0.72
N ILE A 267 15.87 -20.61 -1.62
CA ILE A 267 15.21 -21.88 -1.24
C ILE A 267 16.02 -22.65 -0.18
N ASP A 268 17.34 -22.47 -0.11
CA ASP A 268 18.14 -23.08 0.95
C ASP A 268 17.78 -22.51 2.34
N ALA A 269 17.34 -21.25 2.41
CA ALA A 269 16.93 -20.57 3.63
C ALA A 269 15.63 -21.19 4.20
N LEU A 270 14.69 -21.59 3.32
CA LEU A 270 13.48 -22.37 3.65
C LEU A 270 13.77 -23.73 4.33
N THR A 271 14.97 -24.29 4.13
CA THR A 271 15.37 -25.60 4.69
C THR A 271 16.31 -25.47 5.89
N GLY A 272 16.56 -24.25 6.37
CA GLY A 272 17.52 -23.96 7.45
C GLY A 272 18.98 -24.22 7.06
N LYS A 273 19.28 -24.42 5.77
CA LYS A 273 20.65 -24.63 5.25
C LYS A 273 21.23 -23.37 4.60
N GLY A 274 20.40 -22.40 4.26
CA GLY A 274 20.80 -21.10 3.70
C GLY A 274 21.15 -20.09 4.78
N GLY A 275 22.08 -20.44 5.67
CA GLY A 275 22.69 -19.45 6.55
C GLY A 275 23.69 -18.63 5.76
N SER A 276 23.30 -17.45 5.30
CA SER A 276 24.29 -16.38 5.10
C SER A 276 24.90 -16.10 6.47
N ALA A 277 26.12 -16.58 6.67
CA ALA A 277 26.84 -16.42 7.92
C ALA A 277 27.08 -14.92 8.19
N ALA A 278 26.35 -14.35 9.15
CA ALA A 278 26.78 -13.12 9.80
C ALA A 278 27.86 -13.49 10.86
N PRO A 279 28.98 -12.76 10.96
CA PRO A 279 29.99 -13.04 11.98
C PRO A 279 29.49 -12.66 13.38
N GLY A 280 29.86 -13.49 14.35
CA GLY A 280 29.30 -13.52 15.69
C GLY A 280 29.47 -12.26 16.53
N ALA A 281 28.46 -12.01 17.36
CA ALA A 281 28.67 -11.40 18.67
C ALA A 281 29.06 -12.51 19.66
N SER A 282 30.30 -12.46 20.12
CA SER A 282 30.92 -13.36 21.08
C SER A 282 30.24 -13.33 22.45
N GLY A 283 29.95 -14.51 23.01
CA GLY A 283 30.10 -14.75 24.45
C GLY A 283 28.89 -15.27 25.22
N ALA A 284 28.58 -16.57 25.12
CA ALA A 284 28.17 -17.43 26.25
C ALA A 284 28.26 -18.91 25.82
N PRO A 285 28.67 -19.85 26.71
CA PRO A 285 28.90 -21.24 26.31
C PRO A 285 27.60 -21.93 25.89
N GLY A 286 27.68 -22.66 24.78
CA GLY A 286 26.57 -23.42 24.21
C GLY A 286 26.01 -24.44 25.19
N ALA A 287 24.71 -24.34 25.45
CA ALA A 287 23.94 -25.47 25.94
C ALA A 287 23.75 -26.43 24.76
N SER A 288 24.50 -27.53 24.80
CA SER A 288 24.27 -28.72 23.98
C SER A 288 22.80 -29.10 23.98
N GLY A 289 22.27 -29.44 22.80
CA GLY A 289 20.87 -29.73 22.57
C GLY A 289 20.26 -30.66 23.61
N ALA A 290 19.12 -30.24 24.17
CA ALA A 290 18.22 -31.18 24.80
C ALA A 290 17.62 -32.07 23.69
N PRO A 291 17.68 -33.41 23.84
CA PRO A 291 17.05 -34.31 22.87
C PRO A 291 15.53 -34.12 22.89
N ASP A 292 14.89 -34.31 21.74
CA ASP A 292 13.45 -34.60 21.68
C ASP A 292 13.12 -35.69 22.70
N ALA A 293 12.10 -35.46 23.51
CA ALA A 293 11.66 -36.43 24.50
C ALA A 293 11.22 -37.72 23.79
N SER A 294 12.04 -38.77 23.90
CA SER A 294 11.69 -40.12 23.50
C SER A 294 10.49 -40.58 24.33
N ALA A 295 9.40 -40.95 23.68
CA ALA A 295 8.23 -41.54 24.33
C ALA A 295 8.63 -42.84 25.06
N ASP A 296 8.25 -42.98 26.33
CA ASP A 296 8.48 -44.20 27.10
C ASP A 296 7.68 -45.36 26.46
N PRO A 297 8.34 -46.45 25.99
CA PRO A 297 7.68 -47.58 25.37
C PRO A 297 6.73 -48.36 26.31
N ASN A 298 6.72 -48.06 27.62
CA ASN A 298 5.78 -48.64 28.59
C ASN A 298 4.67 -47.67 29.03
N ALA A 299 4.61 -46.45 28.47
CA ALA A 299 3.53 -45.52 28.80
C ALA A 299 2.18 -46.07 28.32
N PRO A 300 1.08 -45.87 29.07
CA PRO A 300 -0.26 -46.24 28.62
C PRO A 300 -0.58 -45.58 27.29
N THR A 301 -1.24 -46.31 26.38
CA THR A 301 -1.55 -45.84 25.03
C THR A 301 -3.03 -45.51 24.89
N VAL A 302 -3.32 -44.32 24.38
CA VAL A 302 -4.66 -43.86 24.01
C VAL A 302 -4.67 -43.68 22.49
N THR A 303 -5.73 -44.12 21.81
CA THR A 303 -5.82 -44.04 20.34
C THR A 303 -7.04 -43.24 19.92
N VAL A 304 -6.87 -42.39 18.92
CA VAL A 304 -7.97 -41.68 18.25
C VAL A 304 -7.79 -41.73 16.73
N THR A 305 -8.89 -41.87 16.01
CA THR A 305 -8.88 -42.11 14.56
C THR A 305 -9.54 -40.94 13.84
N ALA A 306 -8.97 -40.54 12.71
CA ALA A 306 -9.68 -39.80 11.67
C ALA A 306 -10.09 -40.80 10.58
N PRO A 307 -11.35 -41.31 10.58
CA PRO A 307 -11.81 -42.29 9.60
C PRO A 307 -11.89 -41.68 8.19
N THR A 308 -12.08 -42.49 7.16
CA THR A 308 -12.34 -41.98 5.80
C THR A 308 -13.53 -41.01 5.81
N GLY A 309 -13.32 -39.78 5.31
CA GLY A 309 -14.31 -38.71 5.39
C GLY A 309 -14.37 -37.97 6.73
N ALA A 310 -13.31 -38.02 7.55
CA ALA A 310 -13.27 -37.42 8.89
C ALA A 310 -13.60 -35.92 8.90
N ALA A 311 -13.32 -35.21 7.80
CA ALA A 311 -13.67 -33.79 7.64
C ALA A 311 -15.16 -33.51 7.86
N THR A 312 -16.04 -34.48 7.60
CA THR A 312 -17.49 -34.39 7.85
C THR A 312 -17.96 -35.27 9.01
N SER A 313 -17.37 -36.45 9.22
CA SER A 313 -17.81 -37.41 10.24
C SER A 313 -17.18 -37.23 11.62
N GLY A 314 -16.10 -36.46 11.75
CA GLY A 314 -15.41 -36.22 13.01
C GLY A 314 -14.35 -37.26 13.37
N PHE A 315 -13.84 -37.18 14.60
CA PHE A 315 -12.96 -38.21 15.17
C PHE A 315 -13.76 -39.44 15.62
N ASP A 316 -13.10 -40.60 15.62
CA ASP A 316 -13.63 -41.84 16.20
C ASP A 316 -12.58 -42.51 17.10
N PRO A 317 -12.85 -42.70 18.41
CA PRO A 317 -14.02 -42.22 19.16
C PRO A 317 -13.97 -40.71 19.42
N THR A 318 -15.13 -40.10 19.70
CA THR A 318 -15.24 -38.67 20.08
C THR A 318 -14.96 -38.40 21.56
N THR A 319 -14.84 -39.46 22.37
CA THR A 319 -14.46 -39.39 23.78
C THR A 319 -13.30 -40.34 24.05
N LEU A 320 -12.28 -39.85 24.75
CA LEU A 320 -11.10 -40.59 25.17
C LEU A 320 -10.97 -40.54 26.69
N GLU A 321 -10.35 -41.55 27.28
CA GLU A 321 -10.06 -41.59 28.71
C GLU A 321 -8.57 -41.78 28.95
N ALA A 322 -8.02 -41.04 29.91
CA ALA A 322 -6.65 -41.20 30.39
C ALA A 322 -6.60 -41.11 31.92
N LYS A 323 -5.54 -41.66 32.51
CA LYS A 323 -5.33 -41.62 33.96
C LYS A 323 -4.73 -40.28 34.39
N ALA A 324 -5.25 -39.68 35.45
CA ALA A 324 -4.70 -38.46 36.03
C ALA A 324 -3.26 -38.65 36.55
N GLU A 325 -2.49 -37.56 36.49
CA GLU A 325 -1.11 -37.45 36.94
C GLU A 325 -0.18 -38.51 36.33
N THR A 326 -0.53 -39.04 35.16
CA THR A 326 0.22 -40.09 34.45
C THR A 326 0.45 -39.67 33.01
N ALA A 327 1.71 -39.65 32.55
CA ALA A 327 2.03 -39.41 31.14
C ALA A 327 1.58 -40.60 30.28
N PHE A 328 1.19 -40.34 29.03
CA PHE A 328 0.66 -41.37 28.13
C PHE A 328 1.05 -41.10 26.67
N SER A 329 0.98 -42.13 25.84
CA SER A 329 1.19 -42.03 24.39
C SER A 329 -0.14 -41.89 23.67
N LEU A 330 -0.35 -40.81 22.91
CA LEU A 330 -1.51 -40.65 22.04
C LEU A 330 -1.18 -41.10 20.62
N VAL A 331 -1.77 -42.21 20.17
CA VAL A 331 -1.70 -42.66 18.78
C VAL A 331 -2.83 -42.01 18.00
N PHE A 332 -2.48 -41.16 17.04
CA PHE A 332 -3.42 -40.62 16.07
C PHE A 332 -3.33 -41.39 14.76
N ASP A 333 -4.43 -42.06 14.40
CA ASP A 333 -4.57 -42.85 13.17
C ASP A 333 -5.37 -42.06 12.13
N ASN A 334 -4.68 -41.41 11.19
CA ASN A 334 -5.34 -40.77 10.06
C ASN A 334 -5.55 -41.80 8.96
N GLN A 335 -6.78 -42.30 8.83
CA GLN A 335 -7.17 -43.26 7.78
C GLN A 335 -7.72 -42.56 6.52
N ASP A 336 -7.92 -41.24 6.56
CA ASP A 336 -8.49 -40.45 5.47
C ASP A 336 -7.42 -40.14 4.40
N ALA A 337 -7.35 -41.01 3.39
CA ALA A 337 -6.29 -41.01 2.40
C ALA A 337 -6.16 -39.68 1.64
N GLY A 338 -4.98 -39.06 1.71
CA GLY A 338 -4.68 -37.78 1.06
C GLY A 338 -5.24 -36.55 1.77
N VAL A 339 -6.04 -36.72 2.83
CA VAL A 339 -6.64 -35.61 3.58
C VAL A 339 -5.80 -35.33 4.83
N PRO A 340 -5.28 -34.11 4.99
CA PRO A 340 -4.48 -33.78 6.16
C PRO A 340 -5.36 -33.60 7.39
N HIS A 341 -5.04 -34.36 8.44
CA HIS A 341 -5.64 -34.20 9.76
C HIS A 341 -4.55 -34.15 10.83
N ASN A 342 -4.87 -33.55 11.97
CA ASN A 342 -4.10 -33.67 13.21
C ASN A 342 -5.02 -33.82 14.42
N VAL A 343 -4.40 -33.97 15.58
CA VAL A 343 -5.07 -33.91 16.87
C VAL A 343 -4.26 -33.01 17.80
N VAL A 344 -4.92 -32.04 18.41
CA VAL A 344 -4.35 -31.14 19.43
C VAL A 344 -5.22 -31.22 20.66
N ILE A 345 -4.63 -31.55 21.82
CA ILE A 345 -5.31 -31.51 23.11
C ILE A 345 -5.12 -30.12 23.72
N SER A 346 -6.19 -29.53 24.24
CA SER A 346 -6.19 -28.25 24.96
C SER A 346 -6.91 -28.37 26.30
N ASP A 347 -6.49 -27.56 27.27
CA ASP A 347 -7.16 -27.43 28.56
C ASP A 347 -8.46 -26.60 28.47
N SER A 348 -9.17 -26.47 29.60
CA SER A 348 -10.40 -25.68 29.71
C SER A 348 -10.25 -24.18 29.37
N GLY A 349 -9.02 -23.66 29.34
CA GLY A 349 -8.69 -22.30 28.93
C GLY A 349 -8.32 -22.18 27.44
N ASN A 350 -8.47 -23.24 26.66
CA ASN A 350 -8.01 -23.38 25.28
C ASN A 350 -6.48 -23.29 25.11
N THR A 351 -5.72 -23.57 26.17
CA THR A 351 -4.27 -23.63 26.09
C THR A 351 -3.84 -25.02 25.60
N PRO A 352 -3.06 -25.14 24.51
CA PRO A 352 -2.59 -26.43 24.01
C PRO A 352 -1.69 -27.14 25.03
N VAL A 353 -1.94 -28.43 25.21
CA VAL A 353 -1.05 -29.33 25.94
C VAL A 353 0.23 -29.53 25.14
N ALA A 354 1.38 -29.54 25.81
CA ALA A 354 2.67 -29.74 25.18
C ALA A 354 2.87 -31.21 24.79
N MET A 355 2.51 -31.59 23.55
CA MET A 355 2.60 -32.96 23.02
C MET A 355 3.62 -33.13 21.88
N GLY A 356 4.53 -32.15 21.73
CA GLY A 356 5.46 -32.07 20.59
C GLY A 356 4.80 -31.46 19.35
N SER A 357 5.40 -31.66 18.17
CA SER A 357 4.80 -31.19 16.91
C SER A 357 3.56 -32.02 16.58
N THR A 358 2.42 -31.34 16.43
CA THR A 358 1.13 -31.91 16.05
C THR A 358 0.76 -31.53 14.62
N ASP A 359 1.75 -31.38 13.74
CA ASP A 359 1.53 -30.90 12.37
C ASP A 359 0.57 -31.82 11.59
N PRO A 360 -0.45 -31.26 10.92
CA PRO A 360 -1.32 -32.03 10.04
C PRO A 360 -0.53 -32.83 9.01
N PHE A 361 -0.95 -34.08 8.81
CA PHE A 361 -0.33 -34.95 7.82
C PHE A 361 -1.40 -35.71 7.04
N PRO A 362 -1.18 -35.93 5.73
CA PRO A 362 -2.14 -36.67 4.92
C PRO A 362 -2.20 -38.15 5.34
N GLY A 363 -3.40 -38.71 5.39
CA GLY A 363 -3.61 -40.15 5.57
C GLY A 363 -3.26 -40.94 4.30
N ALA A 364 -3.21 -42.27 4.31
CA ALA A 364 -3.36 -43.13 5.47
C ALA A 364 -2.02 -43.26 6.21
N ALA A 365 -1.93 -42.77 7.44
CA ALA A 365 -0.71 -42.79 8.25
C ALA A 365 -1.03 -42.66 9.75
N LYS A 366 -0.09 -43.05 10.61
CA LYS A 366 -0.20 -42.90 12.07
C LYS A 366 0.93 -42.03 12.60
N LYS A 367 0.63 -41.20 13.60
CA LYS A 367 1.63 -40.52 14.44
C LYS A 367 1.36 -40.84 15.91
N THR A 368 2.42 -40.90 16.71
CA THR A 368 2.33 -41.08 18.16
C THR A 368 2.90 -39.85 18.84
N TYR A 369 2.15 -39.28 19.79
CA TYR A 369 2.54 -38.10 20.55
C TYR A 369 2.77 -38.48 22.01
N ALA A 370 3.82 -37.92 22.62
CA ALA A 370 4.04 -38.04 24.04
C ALA A 370 3.23 -36.96 24.76
N VAL A 371 2.18 -37.36 25.49
CA VAL A 371 1.35 -36.45 26.27
C VAL A 371 1.87 -36.46 27.72
N PRO A 372 2.24 -35.29 28.29
CA PRO A 372 2.71 -35.21 29.67
C PRO A 372 1.61 -35.59 30.65
N ALA A 373 1.98 -35.83 31.92
CA ALA A 373 1.02 -36.07 32.98
C ALA A 373 0.04 -34.88 33.09
N LEU A 374 -1.25 -35.17 32.93
CA LEU A 374 -2.33 -34.18 33.00
C LEU A 374 -3.05 -34.28 34.35
N LYS A 375 -3.52 -33.15 34.86
CA LYS A 375 -4.35 -33.10 36.07
C LYS A 375 -5.72 -33.73 35.79
N ALA A 376 -6.37 -34.25 36.81
CA ALA A 376 -7.74 -34.72 36.68
C ALA A 376 -8.65 -33.58 36.18
N GLY A 377 -9.44 -33.87 35.15
CA GLY A 377 -10.27 -32.86 34.50
C GLY A 377 -10.68 -33.24 33.08
N THR A 378 -11.45 -32.35 32.46
CA THR A 378 -11.92 -32.48 31.09
C THR A 378 -11.08 -31.60 30.17
N TYR A 379 -10.55 -32.22 29.12
CA TYR A 379 -9.77 -31.58 28.07
C TYR A 379 -10.49 -31.72 26.74
N THR A 380 -10.22 -30.82 25.80
CA THR A 380 -10.76 -30.90 24.44
C THR A 380 -9.66 -31.35 23.50
N PHE A 381 -9.97 -32.23 22.55
CA PHE A 381 -9.08 -32.47 21.42
C PHE A 381 -9.74 -32.09 20.10
N LEU A 382 -8.97 -31.47 19.19
CA LEU A 382 -9.49 -30.95 17.93
C LEU A 382 -8.53 -31.17 16.75
N CYS A 383 -9.05 -31.18 15.53
CA CYS A 383 -8.28 -31.07 14.29
C CYS A 383 -8.24 -29.60 13.85
N GLN A 384 -7.05 -29.06 13.64
CA GLN A 384 -6.89 -27.65 13.24
C GLN A 384 -7.24 -27.40 11.77
N VAL A 385 -7.24 -28.45 10.94
CA VAL A 385 -7.67 -28.37 9.53
C VAL A 385 -9.20 -28.32 9.43
N HIS A 386 -9.90 -29.00 10.34
CA HIS A 386 -11.37 -29.09 10.36
C HIS A 386 -11.94 -28.75 11.76
N PRO A 387 -11.73 -27.53 12.27
CA PRO A 387 -11.94 -27.20 13.67
C PRO A 387 -13.41 -27.15 14.11
N THR A 388 -14.35 -27.13 13.15
CA THR A 388 -15.79 -27.09 13.42
C THR A 388 -16.44 -28.48 13.49
N THR A 389 -15.84 -29.49 12.83
CA THR A 389 -16.43 -30.83 12.69
C THR A 389 -15.65 -31.91 13.43
N MET A 390 -14.33 -31.76 13.55
CA MET A 390 -13.45 -32.71 14.20
C MET A 390 -13.04 -32.22 15.59
N THR A 391 -13.93 -32.43 16.56
CA THR A 391 -13.70 -32.16 17.98
C THR A 391 -14.09 -33.37 18.82
N GLY A 392 -13.47 -33.49 19.99
CA GLY A 392 -13.78 -34.55 20.96
C GLY A 392 -13.31 -34.19 22.36
N THR A 393 -13.64 -35.04 23.33
CA THR A 393 -13.39 -34.81 24.75
C THR A 393 -12.44 -35.85 25.32
N LEU A 394 -11.40 -35.41 26.02
CA LEU A 394 -10.49 -36.27 26.78
C LEU A 394 -10.82 -36.13 28.27
N GLU A 395 -11.27 -37.22 28.88
CA GLU A 395 -11.52 -37.32 30.32
C GLU A 395 -10.28 -37.86 31.03
N VAL A 396 -9.66 -37.03 31.87
CA VAL A 396 -8.50 -37.40 32.69
C VAL A 396 -8.99 -37.68 34.11
N LYS A 397 -8.91 -38.93 34.57
CA LYS A 397 -9.50 -39.39 35.86
C LYS A 397 -8.58 -40.23 36.73
#